data_AF-A0A7W7ZC21-F1
#
_entry.id   AF-A0A7W7ZC21-F1
#
_cell.length_a   1.000
_cell.length_b   1.000
_cell.length_c   1.000
_cell.angle_alpha   90.00
_cell.angle_beta   90.00
_cell.angle_gamma   90.00
#
_symmetry.space_group_name_H-M   'P 1'
#
loop_
_entity.id
_entity.type
_entity.pdbx_description
1 polymer ?
#
loop_
_entity_poly.entity_id
_entity_poly.type
_entity_poly.pdbx_seq_one_letter_code
_entity_poly.pdbx_strand_id
1 'polypeptide(L)'
;MRTSLWSGALVFLTLVVGACGHGIAQSVDSDHDGMSDGLEQALLVQFAPTFMIGERDCSDVPAEFRPAVKTPEVEHENGTIYGQVSPAKAGGGRRQDVEIHYYHLWRTDCGKHGHPLDTEHVAVLVRASRSSAEWKRDDWKAIYWYAAAHENTVCDVSQVARASTLHAEDRGARVWISPGKHASYLNGELCRRGCGADKCERMVPLTPGGIVNLGEVGAPMNESAFIASRAWPLAAKMSQTNFPAEPLARLEALPDTDIAWVNAGRHPAQQIISISSATEQSIAGGGHNASSAISLAGDSTGNALSTAQDSTGNALGTSYRKTKHALGSSARHVGEALHVTPKPDDSKPN
;
A
#
# COMPACT_ATOMS: atom_id res chain seq x y z
N MET A 1 -48.60 -60.52 -48.89
CA MET A 1 -47.17 -60.88 -48.74
C MET A 1 -46.43 -59.69 -48.13
N ARG A 2 -45.52 -59.99 -47.18
CA ARG A 2 -44.54 -59.12 -46.49
C ARG A 2 -44.82 -58.84 -45.02
N THR A 3 -44.35 -59.79 -44.21
CA THR A 3 -43.93 -59.67 -42.81
C THR A 3 -42.51 -59.08 -42.75
N SER A 4 -42.22 -58.18 -41.81
CA SER A 4 -40.85 -57.80 -41.46
C SER A 4 -40.66 -57.78 -39.95
N LEU A 5 -39.61 -58.47 -39.52
CA LEU A 5 -39.27 -58.82 -38.15
C LEU A 5 -38.66 -57.65 -37.36
N TRP A 6 -38.95 -57.63 -36.06
CA TRP A 6 -38.25 -56.85 -35.04
C TRP A 6 -37.19 -57.73 -34.38
N SER A 7 -35.93 -57.29 -34.37
CA SER A 7 -34.84 -57.90 -33.59
C SER A 7 -34.44 -56.93 -32.48
N GLY A 8 -34.68 -57.34 -31.23
CA GLY A 8 -34.23 -56.64 -30.03
C GLY A 8 -32.77 -56.98 -29.72
N ALA A 9 -31.98 -55.94 -29.43
CA ALA A 9 -30.63 -56.07 -28.91
C ALA A 9 -30.63 -55.69 -27.42
N LEU A 10 -30.21 -56.65 -26.58
CA LEU A 10 -30.06 -56.51 -25.14
C LEU A 10 -28.66 -55.92 -24.87
N VAL A 11 -28.59 -54.69 -24.33
CA VAL A 11 -27.34 -54.04 -23.94
C VAL A 11 -27.13 -54.24 -22.43
N PHE A 12 -26.07 -54.97 -22.07
CA PHE A 12 -25.59 -55.09 -20.69
C PHE A 12 -24.79 -53.84 -20.31
N LEU A 13 -25.28 -53.09 -19.33
CA LEU A 13 -24.63 -51.91 -18.76
C LEU A 13 -23.83 -52.33 -17.51
N THR A 14 -22.52 -52.39 -17.63
CA THR A 14 -21.60 -52.69 -16.51
C THR A 14 -21.27 -51.38 -15.77
N LEU A 15 -21.82 -51.20 -14.58
CA LEU A 15 -21.54 -50.07 -13.69
C LEU A 15 -20.19 -50.29 -12.98
N VAL A 16 -19.14 -49.61 -13.42
CA VAL A 16 -17.87 -49.52 -12.70
C VAL A 16 -17.98 -48.36 -11.70
N VAL A 17 -18.16 -48.69 -10.42
CA VAL A 17 -18.08 -47.72 -9.31
C VAL A 17 -16.61 -47.43 -9.06
N GLY A 18 -16.06 -46.46 -9.78
CA GLY A 18 -14.74 -45.91 -9.48
C GLY A 18 -14.82 -45.08 -8.20
N ALA A 19 -14.09 -45.49 -7.16
CA ALA A 19 -13.89 -44.68 -5.98
C ALA A 19 -13.16 -43.39 -6.38
N CYS A 20 -13.90 -42.29 -6.53
CA CYS A 20 -13.33 -40.95 -6.68
C CYS A 20 -12.63 -40.58 -5.36
N GLY A 21 -11.35 -40.94 -5.25
CA GLY A 21 -10.44 -40.27 -4.35
C GLY A 21 -10.45 -38.79 -4.72
N HIS A 22 -11.05 -37.96 -3.88
CA HIS A 22 -10.96 -36.51 -3.98
C HIS A 22 -9.51 -36.15 -3.65
N GLY A 23 -8.63 -36.26 -4.64
CA GLY A 23 -7.32 -35.64 -4.57
C GLY A 23 -7.57 -34.17 -4.30
N ILE A 24 -7.16 -33.71 -3.12
CA ILE A 24 -7.08 -32.29 -2.82
C ILE A 24 -6.14 -31.73 -3.89
N ALA A 25 -6.71 -31.08 -4.91
CA ALA A 25 -5.92 -30.36 -5.87
C ALA A 25 -5.18 -29.29 -5.07
N GLN A 26 -3.87 -29.48 -4.87
CA GLN A 26 -3.05 -28.46 -4.26
C GLN A 26 -3.21 -27.20 -5.10
N SER A 27 -3.60 -26.12 -4.45
CA SER A 27 -3.67 -24.82 -5.09
C SER A 27 -2.27 -24.44 -5.58
N VAL A 28 -2.16 -24.09 -6.87
CA VAL A 28 -0.88 -23.67 -7.47
C VAL A 28 -0.42 -22.38 -6.80
N ASP A 29 0.87 -22.32 -6.47
CA ASP A 29 1.63 -21.18 -5.94
C ASP A 29 2.86 -21.06 -6.87
N SER A 30 2.68 -20.26 -7.93
CA SER A 30 3.61 -20.17 -9.06
C SER A 30 4.85 -19.33 -8.74
N ASP A 31 4.75 -18.37 -7.82
CA ASP A 31 5.84 -17.47 -7.45
C ASP A 31 6.50 -17.80 -6.09
N HIS A 32 5.97 -18.82 -5.42
CA HIS A 32 6.53 -19.46 -4.22
C HIS A 32 6.57 -18.55 -2.99
N ASP A 33 5.62 -17.64 -2.88
CA ASP A 33 5.50 -16.71 -1.76
C ASP A 33 4.69 -17.29 -0.58
N GLY A 34 4.07 -18.47 -0.78
CA GLY A 34 3.23 -19.17 0.19
C GLY A 34 1.74 -18.88 0.07
N MET A 35 1.31 -18.11 -0.94
CA MET A 35 -0.07 -17.87 -1.32
C MET A 35 -0.37 -18.59 -2.64
N SER A 36 -1.63 -19.01 -2.83
CA SER A 36 -2.02 -19.61 -4.11
C SER A 36 -2.40 -18.54 -5.12
N ASP A 37 -2.04 -18.74 -6.39
CA ASP A 37 -2.38 -17.86 -7.52
C ASP A 37 -3.87 -17.47 -7.54
N GLY A 38 -4.75 -18.43 -7.21
CA GLY A 38 -6.20 -18.21 -7.17
C GLY A 38 -6.66 -17.28 -6.04
N LEU A 39 -6.02 -17.35 -4.88
CA LEU A 39 -6.29 -16.43 -3.75
C LEU A 39 -5.78 -15.04 -4.07
N GLU A 40 -4.57 -14.93 -4.62
CA GLU A 40 -3.99 -13.65 -5.03
C GLU A 40 -4.87 -12.94 -6.05
N GLN A 41 -5.27 -13.64 -7.11
CA GLN A 41 -6.15 -13.08 -8.13
C GLN A 41 -7.50 -12.65 -7.54
N ALA A 42 -8.05 -13.41 -6.60
CA ALA A 42 -9.30 -13.06 -5.92
C ALA A 42 -9.15 -11.77 -5.08
N LEU A 43 -8.03 -11.61 -4.38
CA LEU A 43 -7.70 -10.41 -3.61
C LEU A 43 -7.47 -9.19 -4.52
N LEU A 44 -6.73 -9.37 -5.61
CA LEU A 44 -6.52 -8.34 -6.63
C LEU A 44 -7.85 -7.79 -7.17
N VAL A 45 -8.79 -8.68 -7.46
CA VAL A 45 -10.11 -8.30 -7.98
C VAL A 45 -10.99 -7.68 -6.89
N GLN A 46 -10.94 -8.18 -5.65
CA GLN A 46 -11.72 -7.63 -4.53
C GLN A 46 -11.33 -6.20 -4.20
N PHE A 47 -10.03 -5.92 -4.11
CA PHE A 47 -9.53 -4.62 -3.68
C PHE A 47 -9.08 -3.74 -4.85
N ALA A 48 -9.46 -4.07 -6.10
CA ALA A 48 -9.09 -3.28 -7.27
C ALA A 48 -9.53 -1.80 -7.11
N PRO A 49 -8.60 -0.83 -7.07
CA PRO A 49 -8.95 0.57 -6.88
C PRO A 49 -9.73 1.12 -8.07
N THR A 50 -10.59 2.11 -7.82
CA THR A 50 -11.18 2.93 -8.87
C THR A 50 -10.24 4.10 -9.15
N PHE A 51 -9.42 3.96 -10.19
CA PHE A 51 -8.56 5.05 -10.64
C PHE A 51 -9.37 6.13 -11.34
N MET A 52 -9.20 7.36 -10.90
CA MET A 52 -9.70 8.57 -11.53
C MET A 52 -8.54 9.17 -12.32
N ILE A 53 -8.63 9.17 -13.64
CA ILE A 53 -7.60 9.69 -14.55
C ILE A 53 -8.07 10.98 -15.21
N GLY A 54 -7.15 11.81 -15.70
CA GLY A 54 -7.52 13.01 -16.45
C GLY A 54 -8.13 12.65 -17.79
N GLU A 55 -9.24 13.29 -18.15
CA GLU A 55 -9.89 13.13 -19.47
C GLU A 55 -8.94 13.40 -20.65
N ARG A 56 -7.88 14.19 -20.41
CA ARG A 56 -6.88 14.59 -21.42
C ARG A 56 -5.47 14.37 -20.91
N ASP A 57 -5.22 13.18 -20.39
CA ASP A 57 -3.84 12.73 -20.19
C ASP A 57 -3.14 12.57 -21.55
N CYS A 58 -1.83 12.76 -21.59
CA CYS A 58 -1.02 12.63 -22.80
C CYS A 58 -0.65 11.18 -23.14
N SER A 59 -0.70 10.29 -22.15
CA SER A 59 -0.52 8.86 -22.32
C SER A 59 -1.86 8.14 -22.34
N ASP A 60 -2.97 8.88 -22.42
CA ASP A 60 -4.38 8.48 -22.41
C ASP A 60 -4.80 7.61 -21.20
N VAL A 61 -4.26 6.40 -21.09
CA VAL A 61 -4.54 5.40 -20.04
C VAL A 61 -3.29 4.55 -19.75
N PRO A 62 -3.24 3.82 -18.62
CA PRO A 62 -2.19 2.83 -18.38
C PRO A 62 -2.08 1.80 -19.51
N ALA A 63 -0.86 1.35 -19.79
CA ALA A 63 -0.50 0.49 -20.90
C ALA A 63 -0.35 -0.99 -20.49
N GLU A 64 -0.81 -1.86 -21.37
CA GLU A 64 -0.41 -3.26 -21.44
C GLU A 64 0.99 -3.39 -22.06
N PHE A 65 1.84 -4.23 -21.49
CA PHE A 65 3.22 -4.47 -21.90
C PHE A 65 3.35 -5.90 -22.39
N ARG A 66 4.12 -6.08 -23.47
CA ARG A 66 4.22 -7.37 -24.15
C ARG A 66 4.77 -8.45 -23.21
N PRO A 67 4.09 -9.60 -23.07
CA PRO A 67 4.56 -10.71 -22.25
C PRO A 67 5.88 -11.29 -22.80
N ALA A 68 6.63 -11.94 -21.91
CA ALA A 68 7.93 -12.58 -22.14
C ALA A 68 9.07 -11.68 -22.65
N VAL A 69 8.85 -10.37 -22.81
CA VAL A 69 9.89 -9.43 -23.24
C VAL A 69 10.53 -8.76 -22.02
N LYS A 70 11.85 -8.83 -21.90
CA LYS A 70 12.60 -8.20 -20.79
C LYS A 70 12.69 -6.69 -20.91
N THR A 71 12.75 -6.17 -22.13
CA THR A 71 12.67 -4.73 -22.39
C THR A 71 11.18 -4.35 -22.42
N PRO A 72 10.71 -3.42 -21.58
CA PRO A 72 9.30 -3.03 -21.56
C PRO A 72 8.92 -2.46 -22.93
N GLU A 73 8.02 -3.16 -23.62
CA GLU A 73 7.44 -2.73 -24.90
C GLU A 73 5.92 -2.64 -24.72
N VAL A 74 5.36 -1.47 -24.98
CA VAL A 74 3.91 -1.27 -24.94
C VAL A 74 3.26 -2.08 -26.05
N GLU A 75 2.28 -2.90 -25.67
CA GLU A 75 1.43 -3.65 -26.59
C GLU A 75 0.12 -2.89 -26.87
N HIS A 76 -0.56 -2.43 -25.82
CA HIS A 76 -1.83 -1.69 -25.91
C HIS A 76 -1.91 -0.55 -24.87
N GLU A 77 -2.57 0.56 -25.18
CA GLU A 77 -2.98 1.59 -24.20
C GLU A 77 -4.46 1.36 -23.86
N ASN A 78 -4.74 0.39 -22.98
CA ASN A 78 -6.09 -0.13 -22.73
C ASN A 78 -6.52 -0.06 -21.26
N GLY A 79 -5.74 0.60 -20.39
CA GLY A 79 -6.05 0.69 -18.97
C GLY A 79 -5.74 -0.59 -18.19
N THR A 80 -4.82 -1.43 -18.67
CA THR A 80 -4.36 -2.60 -17.91
C THR A 80 -3.73 -2.16 -16.60
N ILE A 81 -4.16 -2.80 -15.51
CA ILE A 81 -3.60 -2.63 -14.17
C ILE A 81 -2.80 -3.89 -13.83
N TYR A 82 -1.65 -3.71 -13.22
CA TYR A 82 -0.82 -4.81 -12.76
C TYR A 82 -0.90 -4.91 -11.25
N GLY A 83 -0.93 -6.13 -10.74
CA GLY A 83 -1.07 -6.43 -9.34
C GLY A 83 0.10 -7.23 -8.82
N GLN A 84 0.47 -7.03 -7.55
CA GLN A 84 1.30 -7.96 -6.80
C GLN A 84 0.59 -8.20 -5.47
N VAL A 85 0.48 -9.46 -5.06
CA VAL A 85 -0.04 -9.84 -3.75
C VAL A 85 1.08 -10.56 -3.04
N SER A 86 1.34 -10.21 -1.78
CA SER A 86 2.33 -10.93 -1.00
C SER A 86 2.01 -10.89 0.49
N PRO A 87 2.48 -11.87 1.29
CA PRO A 87 2.48 -11.75 2.74
C PRO A 87 3.13 -10.43 3.17
N ALA A 88 2.51 -9.73 4.13
CA ALA A 88 2.98 -8.42 4.56
C ALA A 88 4.46 -8.48 5.03
N LYS A 89 5.32 -7.67 4.39
CA LYS A 89 6.79 -7.71 4.56
C LYS A 89 7.27 -7.03 5.85
N ALA A 90 6.41 -6.25 6.53
CA ALA A 90 6.78 -5.53 7.75
C ALA A 90 6.99 -6.48 8.94
N GLY A 91 8.13 -6.34 9.63
CA GLY A 91 8.64 -7.23 10.72
C GLY A 91 7.82 -7.32 12.02
N GLY A 92 6.54 -6.96 11.99
CA GLY A 92 5.57 -7.18 13.07
C GLY A 92 4.18 -7.56 12.56
N GLY A 93 4.03 -7.83 11.26
CA GLY A 93 2.77 -8.24 10.65
C GLY A 93 2.24 -9.51 11.29
N ARG A 94 0.93 -9.53 11.56
CA ARG A 94 0.29 -10.79 11.94
C ARG A 94 0.40 -11.72 10.73
N ARG A 95 0.49 -13.03 10.92
CA ARG A 95 0.47 -14.05 9.85
C ARG A 95 -0.76 -14.00 8.91
N GLN A 96 -1.65 -13.02 9.11
CA GLN A 96 -2.93 -12.83 8.43
C GLN A 96 -2.97 -11.52 7.63
N ASP A 97 -1.84 -10.80 7.59
CA ASP A 97 -1.73 -9.53 6.88
C ASP A 97 -1.11 -9.80 5.50
N VAL A 98 -1.76 -9.28 4.46
CA VAL A 98 -1.34 -9.37 3.07
C VAL A 98 -1.24 -7.96 2.52
N GLU A 99 -0.14 -7.70 1.81
CA GLU A 99 0.09 -6.45 1.11
C GLU A 99 -0.22 -6.66 -0.38
N ILE A 100 -1.07 -5.80 -0.92
CA ILE A 100 -1.46 -5.82 -2.32
C ILE A 100 -1.01 -4.51 -2.95
N HIS A 101 -0.17 -4.58 -3.97
CA HIS A 101 0.25 -3.44 -4.76
C HIS A 101 -0.46 -3.45 -6.11
N TYR A 102 -0.94 -2.29 -6.53
CA TYR A 102 -1.49 -2.03 -7.85
C TYR A 102 -0.58 -1.04 -8.58
N TYR A 103 -0.01 -1.48 -9.68
CA TYR A 103 0.83 -0.67 -10.56
C TYR A 103 0.02 -0.24 -11.77
N HIS A 104 0.06 1.05 -12.07
CA HIS A 104 -0.38 1.58 -13.34
C HIS A 104 0.88 2.00 -14.12
N LEU A 105 1.14 1.26 -15.19
CA LEU A 105 2.34 1.40 -16.01
C LEU A 105 2.00 2.26 -17.22
N TRP A 106 2.75 3.32 -17.46
CA TRP A 106 2.45 4.27 -18.53
C TRP A 106 3.53 4.24 -19.60
N ARG A 107 3.14 4.51 -20.84
CA ARG A 107 4.10 4.63 -21.94
C ARG A 107 5.06 5.79 -21.74
N THR A 108 4.60 6.88 -21.13
CA THR A 108 5.35 8.14 -21.01
C THR A 108 4.82 8.99 -19.85
N ASP A 109 5.69 9.47 -18.94
CA ASP A 109 5.44 10.69 -18.15
C ASP A 109 5.62 11.87 -19.10
N CYS A 110 4.62 12.73 -19.25
CA CYS A 110 4.69 13.92 -20.10
C CYS A 110 4.59 15.23 -19.32
N GLY A 111 4.79 15.18 -18.01
CA GLY A 111 4.97 16.37 -17.22
C GLY A 111 6.17 17.19 -17.73
N LYS A 112 6.46 18.30 -17.06
CA LYS A 112 7.49 19.25 -17.50
C LYS A 112 8.87 18.61 -17.77
N HIS A 113 9.18 17.52 -17.07
CA HIS A 113 10.38 16.70 -17.24
C HIS A 113 10.04 15.29 -17.71
N GLY A 114 9.22 15.20 -18.76
CA GLY A 114 8.70 13.93 -19.25
C GLY A 114 9.78 12.96 -19.70
N HIS A 115 9.50 11.67 -19.53
CA HIS A 115 10.37 10.56 -19.91
C HIS A 115 9.53 9.37 -20.38
N PRO A 116 10.10 8.50 -21.24
CA PRO A 116 9.45 7.23 -21.57
C PRO A 116 9.37 6.36 -20.31
N LEU A 117 8.39 5.47 -20.29
CA LEU A 117 8.18 4.46 -19.26
C LEU A 117 8.03 5.06 -17.87
N ASP A 118 6.80 5.09 -17.39
CA ASP A 118 6.52 5.57 -16.06
C ASP A 118 5.79 4.49 -15.25
N THR A 119 6.19 4.34 -13.99
CA THR A 119 5.70 3.29 -13.10
C THR A 119 5.27 3.95 -11.82
N GLU A 120 3.98 3.90 -11.58
CA GLU A 120 3.39 4.48 -10.38
C GLU A 120 2.42 3.48 -9.76
N HIS A 121 2.15 3.65 -8.46
CA HIS A 121 1.44 2.61 -7.73
C HIS A 121 0.64 3.09 -6.52
N VAL A 122 -0.24 2.20 -6.09
CA VAL A 122 -1.06 2.28 -4.89
C VAL A 122 -0.92 0.94 -4.18
N ALA A 123 -0.97 0.93 -2.86
CA ALA A 123 -0.98 -0.33 -2.11
C ALA A 123 -2.12 -0.36 -1.10
N VAL A 124 -2.53 -1.56 -0.71
CA VAL A 124 -3.49 -1.80 0.37
C VAL A 124 -2.96 -2.90 1.27
N LEU A 125 -3.03 -2.66 2.58
CA LEU A 125 -2.78 -3.68 3.59
C LEU A 125 -4.13 -4.28 3.97
N VAL A 126 -4.32 -5.56 3.65
CA VAL A 126 -5.53 -6.30 4.00
C VAL A 126 -5.23 -7.26 5.13
N ARG A 127 -6.25 -7.51 5.95
CA ARG A 127 -6.20 -8.48 7.03
C ARG A 127 -7.37 -9.43 6.93
N ALA A 128 -7.03 -10.68 7.16
CA ALA A 128 -7.97 -11.73 7.27
C ALA A 128 -8.59 -11.78 8.68
N SER A 129 -9.92 -11.83 8.75
CA SER A 129 -10.70 -11.75 10.00
C SER A 129 -10.64 -13.01 10.86
N ARG A 130 -10.29 -14.16 10.28
CA ARG A 130 -10.27 -15.46 10.95
C ARG A 130 -9.11 -16.29 10.42
N SER A 131 -8.33 -16.99 11.26
CA SER A 131 -7.43 -18.02 10.73
C SER A 131 -8.26 -19.20 10.19
N SER A 132 -8.25 -19.44 8.88
CA SER A 132 -8.88 -20.63 8.28
C SER A 132 -7.91 -21.30 7.30
N ALA A 133 -8.13 -22.60 7.07
CA ALA A 133 -7.45 -23.35 6.00
C ALA A 133 -8.05 -23.06 4.61
N GLU A 134 -9.22 -22.40 4.57
CA GLU A 134 -9.98 -22.08 3.37
C GLU A 134 -10.41 -20.61 3.47
N TRP A 135 -9.59 -19.73 2.93
CA TRP A 135 -9.87 -18.29 2.90
C TRP A 135 -11.02 -18.01 1.93
N LYS A 136 -12.08 -17.35 2.41
CA LYS A 136 -13.15 -16.82 1.56
C LYS A 136 -12.94 -15.33 1.34
N ARG A 137 -13.49 -14.81 0.24
CA ARG A 137 -13.45 -13.39 -0.11
C ARG A 137 -13.89 -12.48 1.05
N ASP A 138 -14.99 -12.83 1.71
CA ASP A 138 -15.57 -12.03 2.81
C ASP A 138 -14.75 -12.07 4.10
N ASP A 139 -13.74 -12.95 4.17
CA ASP A 139 -12.85 -13.02 5.33
C ASP A 139 -11.84 -11.87 5.33
N TRP A 140 -11.60 -11.21 4.20
CA TRP A 140 -10.59 -10.16 4.05
C TRP A 140 -11.16 -8.75 4.13
N LYS A 141 -10.48 -7.89 4.87
CA LYS A 141 -10.79 -6.46 5.01
C LYS A 141 -9.54 -5.63 4.82
N ALA A 142 -9.62 -4.55 4.05
CA ALA A 142 -8.56 -3.56 4.01
C ALA A 142 -8.47 -2.82 5.35
N ILE A 143 -7.25 -2.60 5.84
CA ILE A 143 -6.95 -1.82 7.03
C ILE A 143 -6.42 -0.46 6.64
N TYR A 144 -5.45 -0.43 5.72
CA TYR A 144 -4.79 0.81 5.29
C TYR A 144 -4.66 0.85 3.78
N TRP A 145 -4.66 2.06 3.25
CA TRP A 145 -4.38 2.37 1.86
C TRP A 145 -3.18 3.30 1.77
N TYR A 146 -2.37 3.09 0.76
CA TYR A 146 -1.20 3.88 0.43
C TYR A 146 -1.31 4.38 -1.02
N ALA A 147 -0.94 5.63 -1.28
CA ALA A 147 -0.80 6.15 -2.63
C ALA A 147 0.56 6.82 -2.80
N ALA A 148 1.32 6.38 -3.80
CA ALA A 148 2.61 6.95 -4.18
C ALA A 148 2.40 8.27 -4.91
N ALA A 149 2.96 9.36 -4.38
CA ALA A 149 2.98 10.62 -5.08
C ALA A 149 4.35 11.28 -4.94
N HIS A 150 5.06 11.38 -6.07
CA HIS A 150 6.42 11.93 -6.14
C HIS A 150 7.40 11.23 -5.19
N GLU A 151 7.26 9.91 -5.04
CA GLU A 151 8.11 9.09 -4.17
C GLU A 151 9.60 9.33 -4.45
N ASN A 152 10.40 9.34 -3.38
CA ASN A 152 11.85 9.50 -3.47
C ASN A 152 12.31 10.84 -4.08
N THR A 153 11.42 11.83 -4.17
CA THR A 153 11.77 13.19 -4.56
C THR A 153 11.73 14.15 -3.36
N VAL A 154 12.17 15.39 -3.58
CA VAL A 154 11.98 16.50 -2.60
C VAL A 154 10.51 16.83 -2.37
N CYS A 155 9.65 16.39 -3.27
CA CYS A 155 8.24 16.64 -3.29
C CYS A 155 7.42 15.41 -2.95
N ASP A 156 8.02 14.44 -2.27
CA ASP A 156 7.33 13.24 -1.85
C ASP A 156 6.14 13.60 -0.94
N VAL A 157 4.96 13.39 -1.50
CA VAL A 157 3.66 13.66 -0.89
C VAL A 157 2.84 12.39 -0.87
N SER A 158 3.51 11.25 -0.76
CA SER A 158 2.87 9.95 -0.63
C SER A 158 2.01 9.90 0.62
N GLN A 159 0.89 9.20 0.52
CA GLN A 159 -0.21 9.25 1.49
C GLN A 159 -0.47 7.88 2.07
N VAL A 160 -0.85 7.84 3.34
CA VAL A 160 -1.40 6.66 3.99
C VAL A 160 -2.69 7.03 4.73
N ALA A 161 -3.72 6.20 4.60
CA ALA A 161 -5.01 6.41 5.25
C ALA A 161 -5.58 5.09 5.75
N ARG A 162 -6.50 5.16 6.72
CA ARG A 162 -7.28 3.99 7.12
C ARG A 162 -8.29 3.68 6.02
N ALA A 163 -8.56 2.40 5.79
CA ALA A 163 -9.55 1.98 4.82
C ALA A 163 -10.95 2.53 5.15
N SER A 164 -11.27 2.67 6.45
CA SER A 164 -12.51 3.29 6.93
C SER A 164 -12.63 4.77 6.60
N THR A 165 -11.52 5.51 6.64
CA THR A 165 -11.46 6.91 6.18
C THR A 165 -11.90 7.04 4.71
N LEU A 166 -11.60 6.02 3.90
CA LEU A 166 -11.87 6.00 2.46
C LEU A 166 -13.16 5.25 2.09
N HIS A 167 -13.86 4.64 3.06
CA HIS A 167 -14.98 3.74 2.85
C HIS A 167 -14.65 2.60 1.86
N ALA A 168 -13.47 2.01 2.07
CA ALA A 168 -12.81 1.04 1.19
C ALA A 168 -12.31 -0.19 1.97
N GLU A 169 -13.00 -0.58 3.04
CA GLU A 169 -12.68 -1.78 3.83
C GLU A 169 -12.99 -3.08 3.07
N ASP A 170 -13.98 -3.05 2.18
CA ASP A 170 -14.56 -4.23 1.54
C ASP A 170 -14.35 -4.26 0.02
N ARG A 171 -13.69 -3.23 -0.50
CA ARG A 171 -13.54 -2.94 -1.94
C ARG A 171 -12.34 -2.02 -2.16
N GLY A 172 -11.98 -1.80 -3.42
CA GLY A 172 -10.93 -0.83 -3.75
C GLY A 172 -11.29 0.61 -3.40
N ALA A 173 -10.27 1.39 -3.01
CA ALA A 173 -10.39 2.82 -2.80
C ALA A 173 -10.55 3.58 -4.12
N ARG A 174 -11.10 4.79 -4.05
CA ARG A 174 -11.00 5.76 -5.14
C ARG A 174 -9.64 6.45 -5.06
N VAL A 175 -8.91 6.46 -6.16
CA VAL A 175 -7.57 7.05 -6.26
C VAL A 175 -7.55 8.05 -7.40
N TRP A 176 -6.94 9.21 -7.20
CA TRP A 176 -6.79 10.24 -8.22
C TRP A 176 -5.38 10.25 -8.75
N ILE A 177 -5.24 10.12 -10.07
CA ILE A 177 -3.96 10.11 -10.78
C ILE A 177 -3.78 11.47 -11.44
N SER A 178 -2.75 12.21 -11.03
CA SER A 178 -2.41 13.52 -11.58
C SER A 178 -2.00 13.41 -13.07
N PRO A 179 -2.64 14.11 -14.03
CA PRO A 179 -2.32 13.94 -15.43
C PRO A 179 -0.91 14.39 -15.81
N GLY A 180 -0.26 13.58 -16.64
CA GLY A 180 1.09 13.77 -17.14
C GLY A 180 2.21 13.44 -16.14
N LYS A 181 1.97 13.57 -14.82
CA LYS A 181 2.91 13.14 -13.77
C LYS A 181 2.59 11.79 -13.15
N HIS A 182 1.34 11.36 -13.28
CA HIS A 182 0.79 10.12 -12.77
C HIS A 182 0.96 9.84 -11.27
N ALA A 183 1.32 10.86 -10.48
CA ALA A 183 1.29 10.79 -9.03
C ALA A 183 -0.12 10.41 -8.53
N SER A 184 -0.19 9.46 -7.61
CA SER A 184 -1.41 8.87 -7.07
C SER A 184 -1.81 9.47 -5.74
N TYR A 185 -3.08 9.79 -5.58
CA TYR A 185 -3.63 10.49 -4.41
C TYR A 185 -4.87 9.78 -3.86
N LEU A 186 -4.99 9.68 -2.54
CA LEU A 186 -6.17 9.13 -1.85
C LEU A 186 -7.32 10.14 -1.71
N ASN A 187 -7.09 11.41 -2.11
CA ASN A 187 -8.06 12.48 -2.03
C ASN A 187 -7.91 13.44 -3.22
N GLY A 188 -9.01 13.70 -3.92
CA GLY A 188 -9.01 14.58 -5.09
C GLY A 188 -8.63 16.04 -4.79
N GLU A 189 -8.93 16.56 -3.60
CA GLU A 189 -8.49 17.90 -3.19
C GLU A 189 -6.98 17.96 -2.94
N LEU A 190 -6.42 16.90 -2.34
CA LEU A 190 -4.97 16.80 -2.18
C LEU A 190 -4.27 16.71 -3.54
N CYS A 191 -4.82 15.95 -4.49
CA CYS A 191 -4.27 15.93 -5.85
C CYS A 191 -4.30 17.31 -6.53
N ARG A 192 -5.42 18.06 -6.39
CA ARG A 192 -5.52 19.43 -6.94
C ARG A 192 -4.48 20.40 -6.37
N ARG A 193 -3.96 20.09 -5.18
CA ARG A 193 -2.92 20.86 -4.49
C ARG A 193 -1.59 20.10 -4.42
N GLY A 194 -1.41 19.11 -5.28
CA GLY A 194 -0.24 18.24 -5.29
C GLY A 194 1.05 19.03 -5.53
N CYS A 195 2.18 18.33 -5.64
CA CYS A 195 3.43 19.03 -5.86
C CYS A 195 3.56 19.51 -7.32
N GLY A 196 3.95 20.78 -7.47
CA GLY A 196 4.48 21.31 -8.72
C GLY A 196 3.40 21.45 -9.79
N ALA A 197 3.41 20.55 -10.77
CA ALA A 197 2.50 20.58 -11.92
C ALA A 197 1.26 19.70 -11.74
N ASP A 198 1.08 19.12 -10.56
CA ASP A 198 -0.07 18.27 -10.29
C ASP A 198 -1.39 19.01 -10.41
N LYS A 199 -2.36 18.32 -10.99
CA LYS A 199 -3.71 18.82 -11.18
C LYS A 199 -4.65 17.63 -11.22
N CYS A 200 -5.85 17.77 -10.67
CA CYS A 200 -6.89 16.75 -10.79
C CYS A 200 -8.21 17.42 -11.17
N GLU A 201 -8.24 18.00 -12.36
CA GLU A 201 -9.39 18.65 -12.95
C GLU A 201 -9.98 17.76 -14.04
N ARG A 202 -11.32 17.65 -14.09
CA ARG A 202 -12.04 16.84 -15.08
C ARG A 202 -11.56 15.38 -15.09
N MET A 203 -11.65 14.76 -13.92
CA MET A 203 -11.26 13.37 -13.72
C MET A 203 -12.41 12.45 -14.11
N VAL A 204 -12.09 11.38 -14.82
CA VAL A 204 -13.01 10.33 -15.23
C VAL A 204 -12.56 9.00 -14.65
N PRO A 205 -13.49 8.08 -14.28
CA PRO A 205 -13.09 6.76 -13.86
C PRO A 205 -12.43 6.00 -15.03
N LEU A 206 -11.26 5.44 -14.80
CA LEU A 206 -10.61 4.52 -15.72
C LEU A 206 -11.50 3.29 -15.88
N THR A 207 -11.70 2.86 -17.13
CA THR A 207 -12.26 1.54 -17.43
C THR A 207 -11.08 0.58 -17.55
N PRO A 208 -10.87 -0.36 -16.60
CA PRO A 208 -9.71 -1.24 -16.66
C PRO A 208 -9.79 -2.19 -17.85
N GLY A 209 -8.67 -2.35 -18.58
CA GLY A 209 -8.55 -3.35 -19.65
C GLY A 209 -8.41 -4.77 -19.11
N GLY A 210 -7.87 -4.91 -17.90
CA GLY A 210 -7.65 -6.16 -17.19
C GLY A 210 -6.85 -5.93 -15.91
N ILE A 211 -6.75 -6.96 -15.07
CA ILE A 211 -5.84 -6.99 -13.92
C ILE A 211 -4.90 -8.18 -14.08
N VAL A 212 -3.61 -7.92 -14.23
CA VAL A 212 -2.57 -8.94 -14.44
C VAL A 212 -1.77 -9.11 -13.15
N ASN A 213 -1.72 -10.33 -12.60
CA ASN A 213 -0.85 -10.64 -11.47
C ASN A 213 0.61 -10.74 -11.95
N LEU A 214 1.48 -9.91 -11.37
CA LEU A 214 2.91 -9.87 -11.66
C LEU A 214 3.68 -11.00 -10.96
N GLY A 215 3.13 -11.54 -9.87
CA GLY A 215 3.87 -12.37 -8.91
C GLY A 215 5.03 -11.60 -8.26
N GLU A 216 5.98 -12.35 -7.71
CA GLU A 216 7.20 -11.78 -7.11
C GLU A 216 8.29 -11.42 -8.13
N VAL A 217 9.14 -10.45 -7.78
CA VAL A 217 10.26 -9.96 -8.63
C VAL A 217 11.18 -11.09 -9.12
N GLY A 218 11.40 -12.09 -8.27
CA GLY A 218 12.24 -13.26 -8.58
C GLY A 218 11.54 -14.41 -9.29
N ALA A 219 10.21 -14.39 -9.32
CA ALA A 219 9.38 -15.46 -9.87
C ALA A 219 8.15 -14.84 -10.57
N PRO A 220 8.35 -14.12 -11.68
CA PRO A 220 7.29 -13.35 -12.31
C PRO A 220 6.20 -14.27 -12.90
N MET A 221 4.95 -13.90 -12.66
CA MET A 221 3.77 -14.55 -13.24
C MET A 221 3.35 -13.88 -14.56
N ASN A 222 2.47 -14.55 -15.30
CA ASN A 222 1.90 -14.05 -16.56
C ASN A 222 2.96 -13.54 -17.56
N GLU A 223 4.12 -14.21 -17.56
CA GLU A 223 5.27 -13.88 -18.41
C GLU A 223 5.75 -12.42 -18.26
N SER A 224 5.61 -11.82 -17.08
CA SER A 224 5.97 -10.41 -16.80
C SER A 224 7.48 -10.16 -16.70
N ALA A 225 8.26 -10.67 -17.65
CA ALA A 225 9.73 -10.61 -17.66
C ALA A 225 10.29 -9.17 -17.64
N PHE A 226 9.49 -8.18 -18.05
CA PHE A 226 9.83 -6.76 -18.03
C PHE A 226 9.98 -6.18 -16.62
N ILE A 227 9.51 -6.86 -15.56
CA ILE A 227 9.71 -6.45 -14.16
C ILE A 227 11.19 -6.26 -13.86
N ALA A 228 12.05 -7.16 -14.35
CA ALA A 228 13.48 -7.13 -14.13
C ALA A 228 14.23 -6.07 -14.96
N SER A 229 13.52 -5.29 -15.78
CA SER A 229 14.12 -4.25 -16.61
C SER A 229 14.71 -3.13 -15.78
N ARG A 230 15.90 -2.66 -16.17
CA ARG A 230 16.53 -1.45 -15.63
C ARG A 230 16.05 -0.16 -16.29
N ALA A 231 15.15 -0.25 -17.27
CA ALA A 231 14.63 0.90 -17.99
C ALA A 231 13.69 1.77 -17.12
N TRP A 232 13.16 1.22 -16.02
CA TRP A 232 12.24 1.88 -15.10
C TRP A 232 12.34 1.27 -13.69
N PRO A 233 11.79 1.90 -12.63
CA PRO A 233 12.03 1.49 -11.24
C PRO A 233 11.09 0.40 -10.70
N LEU A 234 10.39 -0.37 -11.55
CA LEU A 234 9.32 -1.30 -11.14
C LEU A 234 9.76 -2.34 -10.11
N ALA A 235 10.85 -3.07 -10.36
CA ALA A 235 11.34 -4.07 -9.39
C ALA A 235 11.67 -3.48 -8.01
N ALA A 236 12.16 -2.23 -7.95
CA ALA A 236 12.47 -1.56 -6.69
C ALA A 236 11.19 -1.23 -5.91
N LYS A 237 10.14 -0.77 -6.61
CA LYS A 237 8.81 -0.51 -6.03
C LYS A 237 8.13 -1.79 -5.52
N MET A 238 8.29 -2.92 -6.23
CA MET A 238 7.75 -4.24 -5.83
C MET A 238 8.44 -4.86 -4.60
N SER A 239 9.68 -4.46 -4.32
CA SER A 239 10.49 -5.09 -3.27
C SER A 239 10.27 -4.48 -1.89
N GLN A 240 9.57 -3.36 -1.78
CA GLN A 240 9.45 -2.58 -0.54
C GLN A 240 8.02 -2.62 -0.01
N THR A 241 7.88 -2.64 1.32
CA THR A 241 6.57 -2.40 1.94
C THR A 241 6.22 -0.92 1.89
N ASN A 242 4.97 -0.62 1.52
CA ASN A 242 4.38 0.71 1.61
C ASN A 242 3.71 0.98 2.96
N PHE A 243 3.81 0.03 3.90
CA PHE A 243 3.25 0.14 5.25
C PHE A 243 4.30 0.06 6.37
N PRO A 244 5.36 0.89 6.34
CA PRO A 244 6.33 0.95 7.42
C PRO A 244 5.68 1.41 8.74
N ALA A 245 6.21 0.91 9.86
CA ALA A 245 5.62 1.09 11.18
C ALA A 245 5.51 2.57 11.62
N GLU A 246 6.48 3.42 11.24
CA GLU A 246 6.48 4.84 11.66
C GLU A 246 5.33 5.64 11.01
N PRO A 247 5.14 5.66 9.67
CA PRO A 247 3.96 6.29 9.07
C PRO A 247 2.63 5.76 9.59
N LEU A 248 2.52 4.46 9.85
CA LEU A 248 1.32 3.87 10.45
C LEU A 248 1.10 4.38 11.88
N ALA A 249 2.13 4.43 12.73
CA ALA A 249 2.02 4.96 14.08
C ALA A 249 1.60 6.44 14.08
N ARG A 250 2.09 7.22 13.10
CA ARG A 250 1.70 8.63 12.91
C ARG A 250 0.23 8.74 12.53
N LEU A 251 -0.23 7.94 11.55
CA LEU A 251 -1.64 7.86 11.16
C LEU A 251 -2.51 7.47 12.37
N GLU A 252 -2.05 6.53 13.18
CA GLU A 252 -2.77 6.07 14.38
C GLU A 252 -2.92 7.13 15.48
N ALA A 253 -2.10 8.18 15.46
CA ALA A 253 -2.23 9.33 16.36
C ALA A 253 -3.15 10.44 15.81
N LEU A 254 -3.57 10.37 14.54
CA LEU A 254 -4.49 11.32 13.91
C LEU A 254 -5.95 10.88 14.08
N PRO A 255 -6.92 11.82 13.97
CA PRO A 255 -8.34 11.49 13.88
C PRO A 255 -8.63 10.39 12.84
N ASP A 256 -9.65 9.57 13.09
CA ASP A 256 -10.02 8.44 12.21
C ASP A 256 -10.42 8.87 10.79
N THR A 257 -10.69 10.16 10.57
CA THR A 257 -11.05 10.75 9.29
C THR A 257 -9.87 11.30 8.49
N ASP A 258 -8.67 11.28 9.05
CA ASP A 258 -7.52 11.98 8.50
C ASP A 258 -6.64 11.06 7.63
N ILE A 259 -5.90 11.71 6.73
CA ILE A 259 -4.88 11.10 5.87
C ILE A 259 -3.52 11.59 6.35
N ALA A 260 -2.59 10.67 6.58
CA ALA A 260 -1.22 11.00 6.96
C ALA A 260 -0.32 11.07 5.72
N TRP A 261 0.64 11.98 5.76
CA TRP A 261 1.78 11.98 4.84
C TRP A 261 2.78 10.93 5.31
N VAL A 262 3.27 10.11 4.38
CA VAL A 262 4.28 9.09 4.66
C VAL A 262 5.58 9.77 5.10
N ASN A 263 5.99 10.82 4.38
CA ASN A 263 7.20 11.61 4.64
C ASN A 263 6.88 13.03 5.12
N ALA A 264 6.35 13.16 6.34
CA ALA A 264 5.87 14.46 6.88
C ALA A 264 6.90 15.61 6.85
N GLY A 265 8.20 15.29 6.96
CA GLY A 265 9.29 16.28 6.98
C GLY A 265 9.54 16.98 5.63
N ARG A 266 9.02 16.47 4.51
CA ARG A 266 9.27 17.01 3.16
C ARG A 266 8.22 18.03 2.70
N HIS A 267 7.13 18.18 3.45
CA HIS A 267 5.99 19.04 3.10
C HIS A 267 6.26 20.56 3.08
N PRO A 268 7.12 21.17 3.92
CA PRO A 268 7.38 22.62 3.87
C PRO A 268 7.94 23.10 2.53
N ALA A 269 8.57 22.21 1.76
CA ALA A 269 9.13 22.54 0.44
C ALA A 269 8.03 22.78 -0.62
N GLN A 270 6.80 22.32 -0.42
CA GLN A 270 5.71 22.48 -1.40
C GLN A 270 5.39 23.94 -1.70
N GLN A 271 5.34 24.80 -0.68
CA GLN A 271 5.06 26.23 -0.90
C GLN A 271 6.17 26.88 -1.72
N ILE A 272 7.44 26.54 -1.42
CA ILE A 272 8.61 27.08 -2.11
C ILE A 272 8.65 26.57 -3.56
N ILE A 273 8.38 25.27 -3.80
CA ILE A 273 8.40 24.66 -5.13
C ILE A 273 7.24 25.18 -6.00
N SER A 274 6.04 25.36 -5.43
CA SER A 274 4.91 25.95 -6.17
C SER A 274 5.22 27.35 -6.70
N ILE A 275 5.90 28.19 -5.88
CA ILE A 275 6.33 29.55 -6.24
C ILE A 275 7.52 29.50 -7.21
N SER A 276 8.41 28.52 -7.05
CA SER A 276 9.63 28.34 -7.86
C SER A 276 9.40 27.76 -9.26
N SER A 277 8.22 27.19 -9.56
CA SER A 277 7.90 26.68 -10.90
C SER A 277 8.00 27.77 -12.01
N ALA A 278 7.96 29.05 -11.60
CA ALA A 278 8.25 30.23 -12.42
C ALA A 278 9.76 30.53 -12.64
N THR A 279 10.67 29.84 -11.93
CA THR A 279 12.13 30.14 -11.85
C THR A 279 13.02 28.89 -12.10
N GLU A 280 12.46 27.78 -12.61
CA GLU A 280 13.08 26.44 -12.63
C GLU A 280 14.34 26.28 -13.53
N GLN A 281 14.58 27.14 -14.51
CA GLN A 281 15.74 26.99 -15.42
C GLN A 281 17.10 27.13 -14.72
N SER A 282 17.17 27.82 -13.57
CA SER A 282 18.42 27.95 -12.80
C SER A 282 18.63 26.85 -11.76
N ILE A 283 17.59 26.08 -11.43
CA ILE A 283 17.63 25.06 -10.36
C ILE A 283 17.83 23.65 -10.91
N ALA A 284 17.39 23.36 -12.13
CA ALA A 284 17.54 22.02 -12.73
C ALA A 284 19.00 21.52 -12.81
N GLY A 285 19.99 22.41 -12.90
CA GLY A 285 21.43 22.05 -12.85
C GLY A 285 22.02 21.88 -11.44
N GLY A 286 21.43 22.50 -10.41
CA GLY A 286 21.83 22.39 -8.99
C GLY A 286 20.96 21.42 -8.17
N GLY A 287 19.90 20.90 -8.78
CA GLY A 287 18.82 20.16 -8.14
C GLY A 287 19.26 18.85 -7.49
N HIS A 288 20.26 18.14 -8.00
CA HIS A 288 20.71 16.89 -7.37
C HIS A 288 21.40 17.09 -6.01
N ASN A 289 22.18 18.17 -5.86
CA ASN A 289 22.85 18.50 -4.60
C ASN A 289 21.87 19.16 -3.63
N ALA A 290 21.00 20.04 -4.12
CA ALA A 290 19.94 20.64 -3.31
C ALA A 290 18.91 19.59 -2.86
N SER A 291 18.55 18.63 -3.72
CA SER A 291 17.62 17.53 -3.41
C SER A 291 18.18 16.59 -2.37
N SER A 292 19.45 16.20 -2.52
CA SER A 292 20.14 15.39 -1.51
C SER A 292 20.25 16.14 -0.18
N ALA A 293 20.55 17.44 -0.22
CA ALA A 293 20.65 18.26 0.99
C ALA A 293 19.28 18.49 1.67
N ILE A 294 18.21 18.69 0.90
CA ILE A 294 16.84 18.84 1.41
C ILE A 294 16.33 17.51 1.95
N SER A 295 16.61 16.40 1.26
CA SER A 295 16.27 15.04 1.75
C SER A 295 17.00 14.77 3.06
N LEU A 296 18.31 15.00 3.11
CA LEU A 296 19.11 14.86 4.32
C LEU A 296 18.62 15.80 5.45
N ALA A 297 18.24 17.03 5.12
CA ALA A 297 17.69 17.98 6.09
C ALA A 297 16.30 17.54 6.58
N GLY A 298 15.46 16.99 5.71
CA GLY A 298 14.15 16.42 6.04
C GLY A 298 14.31 15.21 6.96
N ASP A 299 15.20 14.29 6.63
CA ASP A 299 15.52 13.11 7.44
C ASP A 299 16.11 13.54 8.80
N SER A 300 17.01 14.53 8.81
CA SER A 300 17.58 15.11 10.04
C SER A 300 16.53 15.79 10.90
N THR A 301 15.57 16.49 10.29
CA THR A 301 14.46 17.15 10.98
C THR A 301 13.48 16.11 11.54
N GLY A 302 13.17 15.05 10.79
CA GLY A 302 12.36 13.93 11.26
C GLY A 302 13.00 13.24 12.47
N ASN A 303 14.30 12.95 12.40
CA ASN A 303 15.07 12.38 13.51
C ASN A 303 15.11 13.31 14.73
N ALA A 304 15.27 14.62 14.50
CA ALA A 304 15.25 15.62 15.58
C ALA A 304 13.87 15.70 16.24
N LEU A 305 12.78 15.63 15.46
CA LEU A 305 11.42 15.63 15.98
C LEU A 305 11.12 14.37 16.78
N SER A 306 11.54 13.19 16.29
CA SER A 306 11.45 11.93 17.05
C SER A 306 12.20 12.03 18.37
N THR A 307 13.45 12.54 18.35
CA THR A 307 14.25 12.73 19.55
C THR A 307 13.60 13.71 20.53
N ALA A 308 12.99 14.78 20.02
CA ALA A 308 12.27 15.77 20.84
C ALA A 308 11.00 15.16 21.47
N GLN A 309 10.29 14.31 20.74
CA GLN A 309 9.13 13.58 21.24
C GLN A 309 9.54 12.61 22.36
N ASP A 310 10.60 11.82 22.17
CA ASP A 310 11.14 10.91 23.18
C ASP A 310 11.61 11.67 24.43
N SER A 311 12.29 12.80 24.23
CA SER A 311 12.76 13.67 25.32
C SER A 311 11.59 14.25 26.12
N THR A 312 10.53 14.67 25.43
CA THR A 312 9.29 15.18 26.05
C THR A 312 8.59 14.08 26.84
N GLY A 313 8.46 12.87 26.26
CA GLY A 313 7.89 11.72 26.94
C GLY A 313 8.66 11.34 28.22
N ASN A 314 9.98 11.31 28.14
CA ASN A 314 10.85 11.05 29.29
C ASN A 314 10.77 12.14 30.38
N ALA A 315 10.65 13.41 29.98
CA ALA A 315 10.47 14.52 30.91
C ALA A 315 9.12 14.46 31.64
N LEU A 316 8.04 14.12 30.93
CA LEU A 316 6.72 13.91 31.52
C LEU A 316 6.72 12.73 32.49
N GLY A 317 7.31 11.59 32.11
CA GLY A 317 7.44 10.42 32.98
C GLY A 317 8.26 10.72 34.25
N THR A 318 9.30 11.54 34.13
CA THR A 318 10.10 11.96 35.29
C THR A 318 9.34 12.92 36.20
N SER A 319 8.61 13.88 35.63
CA SER A 319 7.77 14.82 36.40
C SER A 319 6.66 14.09 37.15
N TYR A 320 6.03 13.09 36.53
CA TYR A 320 5.05 12.23 37.17
C TYR A 320 5.63 11.47 38.37
N ARG A 321 6.80 10.83 38.20
CA ARG A 321 7.48 10.11 39.30
C ARG A 321 7.82 11.03 40.48
N LYS A 322 8.34 12.24 40.20
CA LYS A 322 8.64 13.23 41.24
C LYS A 322 7.39 13.69 41.99
N THR A 323 6.29 13.94 41.26
CA THR A 323 5.01 14.34 41.86
C THR A 323 4.46 13.24 42.76
N LYS A 324 4.48 11.98 42.29
CA LYS A 324 4.08 10.82 43.10
C LYS A 324 4.92 10.68 44.37
N HIS A 325 6.24 10.84 44.26
CA HIS A 325 7.14 10.79 45.42
C HIS A 325 6.87 11.92 46.42
N ALA A 326 6.67 13.15 45.93
CA ALA A 326 6.35 14.30 46.78
C ALA A 326 5.04 14.08 47.53
N LEU A 327 3.98 13.64 46.83
CA LEU A 327 2.70 13.29 47.44
C LEU A 327 2.84 12.19 48.49
N GLY A 328 3.61 11.13 48.21
CA GLY A 328 3.89 10.07 49.16
C GLY A 328 4.63 10.58 50.42
N SER A 329 5.62 11.46 50.24
CA SER A 329 6.35 12.06 51.35
C SER A 329 5.47 12.99 52.19
N SER A 330 4.63 13.79 51.56
CA SER A 330 3.67 14.65 52.26
C SER A 330 2.65 13.84 53.04
N ALA A 331 2.11 12.77 52.45
CA ALA A 331 1.19 11.86 53.14
C ALA A 331 1.85 11.21 54.37
N ARG A 332 3.12 10.82 54.27
CA ARG A 332 3.88 10.28 55.40
C ARG A 332 4.05 11.30 56.52
N HIS A 333 4.46 12.52 56.21
CA HIS A 333 4.64 13.57 57.23
C HIS A 333 3.32 14.00 57.89
N VAL A 334 2.22 14.03 57.13
CA VAL A 334 0.88 14.26 57.71
C VAL A 334 0.50 13.11 58.64
N GLY A 335 0.76 11.85 58.25
CA GLY A 335 0.53 10.69 59.11
C GLY A 335 1.35 10.74 60.40
N GLU A 336 2.63 11.09 60.32
CA GLU A 336 3.51 11.29 61.47
C GLU A 336 3.00 12.40 62.40
N ALA A 337 2.63 13.56 61.87
CA ALA A 337 2.14 14.69 62.66
C ALA A 337 0.81 14.37 63.37
N LEU A 338 -0.06 13.60 62.72
CA LEU A 338 -1.34 13.18 63.29
C LEU A 338 -1.22 11.95 64.22
N HIS A 339 -0.01 11.45 64.47
CA HIS A 339 0.23 10.21 65.24
C HIS A 339 -0.57 9.01 64.72
N VAL A 340 -0.91 9.02 63.43
CA VAL A 340 -1.53 7.88 62.76
C VAL A 340 -0.41 6.90 62.48
N THR A 341 -0.13 6.05 63.46
CA THR A 341 0.83 4.97 63.31
C THR A 341 0.36 4.09 62.16
N PRO A 342 1.20 3.84 61.13
CA PRO A 342 0.84 2.89 60.09
C PRO A 342 0.56 1.55 60.76
N LYS A 343 -0.65 1.01 60.53
CA LYS A 343 -0.98 -0.35 60.94
C LYS A 343 0.06 -1.28 60.29
N PRO A 344 0.75 -2.15 61.06
CA PRO A 344 1.73 -3.05 60.47
C PRO A 344 1.07 -3.86 59.36
N ASP A 345 1.76 -3.90 58.23
CA ASP A 345 1.29 -4.55 57.01
C ASP A 345 1.49 -6.06 57.17
N ASP A 346 0.41 -6.78 57.52
CA ASP A 346 0.40 -8.25 57.73
C ASP A 346 0.59 -9.06 56.44
N SER A 347 0.91 -8.43 55.30
CA SER A 347 1.19 -9.12 54.04
C SER A 347 2.66 -9.08 53.64
N LYS A 348 3.49 -9.87 54.32
CA LYS A 348 4.68 -10.49 53.70
C LYS A 348 4.63 -12.00 53.89
N PRO A 349 4.39 -12.79 52.83
CA PRO A 349 4.67 -14.21 52.86
C PRO A 349 6.19 -14.43 52.77
N ASN A 350 6.67 -15.40 53.55
CA ASN A 350 8.05 -15.92 53.52
C ASN A 350 8.41 -16.54 52.16
#